data_AF-A0A9W7YGS3-F1
#
_entry.id   AF-A0A9W7YGS3-F1
#
_cell.length_a   1.000
_cell.length_b   1.000
_cell.length_c   1.000
_cell.angle_alpha   90.00
_cell.angle_beta   90.00
_cell.angle_gamma   90.00
#
_symmetry.space_group_name_H-M   'P 1'
#
loop_
_entity.id
_entity.type
_entity.pdbx_description
1 polymer ?
#
loop_
_entity_poly.entity_id
_entity_poly.type
_entity_poly.pdbx_seq_one_letter_code
_entity_poly.pdbx_strand_id
1 'polypeptide(L)'
;MLFLQLIQTLVLHQYFQLGMTTGMKAKSSLTSAIYKKALRLSNETRQEYTTGSITTLFSVDVERIGGVVDYAHIAWSGPLQICFAMWLLYRTLGWSVFAGIVVMVVTVPLNAWLTKRMRDLQIVQMKNKDKRTMLIDETLSGIKVIKLYAWERSFLQRIQHVREALELSVLSAYGRVYAWSSVSMMVVPFMVSFVTYLVYSVFDGESRGPLTAQLVFVSLSLFNLLQFPLIMFP
;
A
#
# COMPACT_ATOMS: atom_id res chain seq x y z
N MET A 1 -7.87 -9.16 -30.42
CA MET A 1 -7.03 -8.54 -29.38
C MET A 1 -7.57 -7.16 -28.97
N LEU A 2 -7.59 -6.15 -29.86
CA LEU A 2 -8.00 -4.78 -29.51
C LEU A 2 -9.46 -4.65 -29.02
N PHE A 3 -10.42 -5.26 -29.73
CA PHE A 3 -11.83 -5.20 -29.33
C PHE A 3 -12.09 -5.81 -27.93
N LEU A 4 -11.43 -6.93 -27.63
CA LEU A 4 -11.51 -7.57 -26.32
C LEU A 4 -10.92 -6.67 -25.22
N GLN A 5 -9.79 -6.01 -25.47
CA GLN A 5 -9.17 -5.07 -24.53
C GLN A 5 -10.05 -3.83 -24.29
N LEU A 6 -10.73 -3.33 -25.32
CA LEU A 6 -11.69 -2.22 -25.17
C LEU A 6 -12.86 -2.63 -24.27
N ILE A 7 -13.46 -3.80 -24.53
CA ILE A 7 -14.56 -4.32 -23.70
C ILE A 7 -14.07 -4.51 -22.25
N GLN A 8 -12.92 -5.15 -22.06
CA GLN A 8 -12.34 -5.37 -20.73
C GLN A 8 -12.15 -4.03 -20.00
N THR A 9 -11.60 -3.02 -20.66
CA THR A 9 -11.36 -1.71 -20.07
C THR A 9 -12.65 -0.99 -19.70
N LEU A 10 -13.67 -1.03 -20.57
CA LEU A 10 -14.98 -0.44 -20.32
C LEU A 10 -15.69 -1.11 -19.15
N VAL A 11 -15.71 -2.45 -19.12
CA VAL A 11 -16.32 -3.22 -18.04
C VAL A 11 -15.61 -2.96 -16.71
N LEU A 12 -14.28 -2.90 -16.72
CA LEU A 12 -13.49 -2.61 -15.52
C LEU A 12 -13.78 -1.21 -14.98
N HIS A 13 -13.85 -0.18 -15.84
CA HIS A 13 -14.18 1.18 -15.41
C HIS A 13 -15.62 1.28 -14.90
N GLN A 14 -16.57 0.59 -15.55
CA GLN A 14 -17.95 0.54 -15.09
C GLN A 14 -18.05 -0.13 -13.71
N TYR A 15 -17.29 -1.21 -13.49
CA TYR A 15 -17.16 -1.86 -12.19
C TYR A 15 -16.66 -0.87 -11.12
N PHE A 16 -15.55 -0.17 -11.38
CA PHE A 16 -15.01 0.80 -10.43
C PHE A 16 -15.98 1.95 -10.14
N GLN A 17 -16.65 2.48 -11.17
CA GLN A 17 -17.63 3.55 -11.02
C GLN A 17 -18.81 3.12 -10.14
N LEU A 18 -19.33 1.90 -10.35
CA LEU A 18 -20.41 1.33 -9.54
C LEU A 18 -19.96 1.07 -8.10
N GLY A 19 -18.75 0.55 -7.91
CA GLY A 19 -18.13 0.35 -6.59
C GLY A 19 -18.05 1.67 -5.82
N MET A 20 -17.39 2.68 -6.39
CA MET A 20 -17.23 4.00 -5.78
C MET A 20 -18.57 4.68 -5.48
N THR A 21 -19.53 4.59 -6.40
CA THR A 21 -20.88 5.16 -6.19
C THR A 21 -21.60 4.46 -5.03
N THR A 22 -21.44 3.15 -4.90
CA THR A 22 -22.02 2.36 -3.81
C THR A 22 -21.34 2.70 -2.48
N GLY A 23 -20.02 2.82 -2.45
CA GLY A 23 -19.25 3.29 -1.30
C GLY A 23 -19.69 4.69 -0.83
N MET A 24 -19.86 5.63 -1.76
CA MET A 24 -20.36 6.98 -1.44
C MET A 24 -21.78 6.99 -0.86
N LYS A 25 -22.68 6.15 -1.41
CA LYS A 25 -24.05 6.00 -0.88
C LYS A 25 -24.04 5.40 0.52
N ALA A 26 -23.22 4.37 0.75
CA ALA A 26 -23.05 3.76 2.07
C ALA A 26 -22.54 4.77 3.10
N LYS A 27 -21.49 5.53 2.74
CA LYS A 27 -20.92 6.61 3.57
C LYS A 27 -21.97 7.67 3.95
N SER A 28 -22.71 8.16 2.96
CA SER A 28 -23.76 9.17 3.19
C SER A 28 -24.88 8.65 4.09
N SER A 29 -25.31 7.39 3.87
CA SER A 29 -26.35 6.74 4.67
C SER A 29 -25.90 6.54 6.12
N LEU A 30 -24.70 5.99 6.33
CA LEU A 30 -24.13 5.77 7.67
C LEU A 30 -23.96 7.07 8.44
N THR A 31 -23.44 8.11 7.77
CA THR A 31 -23.34 9.46 8.33
C THR A 31 -24.69 9.96 8.83
N SER A 32 -25.72 9.85 8.00
CA SER A 32 -27.08 10.28 8.37
C SER A 32 -27.63 9.48 9.55
N ALA A 33 -27.42 8.15 9.56
CA ALA A 33 -27.86 7.28 10.63
C ALA A 33 -27.17 7.59 11.96
N ILE A 34 -25.83 7.78 11.94
CA ILE A 34 -25.03 8.16 13.11
C ILE A 34 -25.49 9.51 13.64
N TYR A 35 -25.66 10.50 12.77
CA TYR A 35 -26.12 11.84 13.16
C TYR A 35 -27.51 11.81 13.80
N LYS A 36 -28.47 11.09 13.18
CA LYS A 36 -29.82 10.90 13.75
C LYS A 36 -29.78 10.19 15.11
N LYS A 37 -28.90 9.20 15.27
CA LYS A 37 -28.75 8.48 16.55
C LYS A 37 -28.13 9.37 17.61
N ALA A 38 -27.09 10.15 17.26
CA ALA A 38 -26.41 11.07 18.17
C ALA A 38 -27.38 12.11 18.77
N LEU A 39 -28.36 12.59 17.99
CA LEU A 39 -29.39 13.52 18.46
C LEU A 39 -30.42 12.89 19.43
N ARG A 40 -30.48 11.56 19.54
CA ARG A 40 -31.45 10.82 20.36
C ARG A 40 -30.78 10.00 21.47
N LEU A 41 -29.51 10.23 21.75
CA LEU A 41 -28.80 9.55 22.84
C LEU A 41 -29.33 10.00 24.20
N SER A 42 -29.49 9.06 25.12
CA SER A 42 -29.74 9.37 26.53
C SER A 42 -28.51 10.00 27.17
N ASN A 43 -28.68 10.70 28.29
CA ASN A 43 -27.56 11.32 28.99
C ASN A 43 -26.55 10.29 29.51
N GLU A 44 -27.01 9.11 29.92
CA GLU A 44 -26.15 7.99 30.34
C GLU A 44 -25.26 7.51 29.18
N THR A 45 -25.85 7.19 28.02
CA THR A 45 -25.07 6.77 26.84
C THR A 45 -24.18 7.89 26.29
N ARG A 46 -24.55 9.16 26.49
CA ARG A 46 -23.72 10.30 26.09
C ARG A 46 -22.47 10.48 26.96
N GLN A 47 -22.47 9.95 28.19
CA GLN A 47 -21.26 9.88 29.02
C GLN A 47 -20.30 8.80 28.52
N GLU A 48 -20.82 7.68 28.01
CA GLU A 48 -20.01 6.62 27.39
C GLU A 48 -19.48 7.02 26.00
N TYR A 49 -20.35 7.59 25.15
CA TYR A 49 -20.00 8.03 23.79
C TYR A 49 -19.80 9.54 23.76
N THR A 50 -18.59 9.96 24.08
CA THR A 50 -18.20 11.37 24.01
C THR A 50 -18.35 11.95 22.59
N THR A 51 -18.47 13.28 22.49
CA THR A 51 -18.47 13.97 21.20
C THR A 51 -17.25 13.60 20.34
N GLY A 52 -16.08 13.38 20.96
CA GLY A 52 -14.86 12.95 20.28
C GLY A 52 -14.96 11.52 19.71
N SER A 53 -15.60 10.61 20.44
CA SER A 53 -15.86 9.24 19.96
C SER A 53 -16.81 9.26 18.76
N ILE A 54 -17.86 10.10 18.79
CA ILE A 54 -18.82 10.24 17.70
C ILE A 54 -18.18 10.88 16.46
N THR A 55 -17.33 11.90 16.62
CA THR A 55 -16.62 12.52 15.49
C THR A 55 -15.62 11.55 14.86
N THR A 56 -14.95 10.71 15.66
CA THR A 56 -14.09 9.63 15.16
C THR A 56 -14.88 8.64 14.33
N LEU A 57 -16.06 8.23 14.80
CA LEU A 57 -16.95 7.32 14.08
C LEU A 57 -17.29 7.85 12.68
N PHE A 58 -17.66 9.13 12.57
CA PHE A 58 -17.97 9.77 11.30
C PHE A 58 -16.75 10.00 10.39
N SER A 59 -15.59 10.39 10.95
CA SER A 59 -14.42 10.80 10.16
C SER A 59 -13.47 9.66 9.79
N VAL A 60 -13.41 8.60 10.59
CA VAL A 60 -12.48 7.48 10.40
C VAL A 60 -13.21 6.21 10.01
N ASP A 61 -14.21 5.80 10.81
CA ASP A 61 -14.82 4.48 10.62
C ASP A 61 -15.73 4.44 9.38
N VAL A 62 -16.55 5.48 9.19
CA VAL A 62 -17.39 5.59 7.98
C VAL A 62 -16.53 5.66 6.71
N GLU A 63 -15.40 6.37 6.74
CA GLU A 63 -14.46 6.44 5.62
C GLU A 63 -13.90 5.05 5.28
N ARG A 64 -13.50 4.32 6.32
CA ARG A 64 -12.97 2.96 6.18
C ARG A 64 -13.99 1.99 5.58
N ILE A 65 -15.24 2.06 6.01
CA ILE A 65 -16.33 1.23 5.47
C ILE A 65 -16.55 1.55 3.98
N GLY A 66 -16.53 2.83 3.60
CA GLY A 66 -16.61 3.24 2.20
C GLY A 66 -15.50 2.59 1.36
N GLY A 67 -14.25 2.65 1.84
CA GLY A 67 -13.11 2.03 1.16
C GLY A 67 -13.16 0.51 1.08
N VAL A 68 -13.80 -0.18 2.04
CA VAL A 68 -13.97 -1.65 1.97
C VAL A 68 -14.85 -2.05 0.78
N VAL A 69 -15.88 -1.27 0.46
CA VAL A 69 -16.79 -1.56 -0.66
C VAL A 69 -16.04 -1.62 -2.00
N ASP A 70 -15.04 -0.75 -2.18
CA ASP A 70 -14.25 -0.66 -3.42
C ASP A 70 -13.40 -1.92 -3.66
N TYR A 71 -12.93 -2.56 -2.58
CA TYR A 71 -12.06 -3.74 -2.65
C TYR A 71 -12.76 -5.05 -2.29
N ALA A 72 -14.02 -5.02 -1.84
CA ALA A 72 -14.74 -6.19 -1.37
C ALA A 72 -14.78 -7.33 -2.39
N HIS A 73 -14.90 -7.00 -3.68
CA HIS A 73 -14.96 -8.03 -4.72
C HIS A 73 -13.62 -8.75 -4.95
N ILE A 74 -12.50 -8.14 -4.57
CA ILE A 74 -11.17 -8.78 -4.67
C ILE A 74 -11.10 -10.01 -3.77
N ALA A 75 -11.81 -10.00 -2.64
CA ALA A 75 -11.82 -11.11 -1.68
C ALA A 75 -12.21 -12.47 -2.31
N TRP A 76 -13.13 -12.47 -3.28
CA TRP A 76 -13.54 -13.68 -3.99
C TRP A 76 -12.99 -13.77 -5.41
N SER A 77 -12.81 -12.63 -6.10
CA SER A 77 -12.31 -12.63 -7.48
C SER A 77 -10.81 -12.91 -7.57
N GLY A 78 -10.02 -12.47 -6.58
CA GLY A 78 -8.58 -12.68 -6.55
C GLY A 78 -8.17 -14.16 -6.44
N PRO A 79 -8.75 -14.97 -5.53
CA PRO A 79 -8.49 -16.41 -5.49
C PRO A 79 -8.83 -17.11 -6.80
N LEU A 80 -9.95 -16.75 -7.43
CA LEU A 80 -10.32 -17.27 -8.74
C LEU A 80 -9.28 -16.88 -9.81
N GLN A 81 -8.87 -15.62 -9.85
CA GLN A 81 -7.84 -15.14 -10.77
C GLN A 81 -6.51 -15.88 -10.59
N ILE A 82 -6.10 -16.10 -9.33
CA ILE A 82 -4.89 -16.88 -9.01
C ILE A 82 -5.03 -18.31 -9.54
N CYS A 83 -6.13 -19.01 -9.24
CA CYS A 83 -6.37 -20.38 -9.69
C CYS A 83 -6.36 -20.50 -11.23
N PHE A 84 -7.04 -19.59 -11.93
CA PHE A 84 -7.08 -19.61 -13.40
C PHE A 84 -5.71 -19.30 -14.03
N ALA A 85 -5.00 -18.29 -13.53
CA ALA A 85 -3.67 -17.94 -14.04
C ALA A 85 -2.66 -19.07 -13.77
N MET A 86 -2.74 -19.70 -12.60
CA MET A 86 -1.95 -20.88 -12.23
C MET A 86 -2.18 -22.06 -13.16
N TRP A 87 -3.45 -22.37 -13.44
CA TRP A 87 -3.80 -23.44 -14.36
C TRP A 87 -3.30 -23.17 -15.79
N LEU A 88 -3.44 -21.93 -16.28
CA LEU A 88 -2.92 -21.54 -17.60
C LEU A 88 -1.40 -21.61 -17.66
N LEU A 89 -0.70 -21.13 -16.64
CA LEU A 89 0.76 -21.19 -16.56
C LEU A 89 1.24 -22.64 -16.55
N TYR A 90 0.62 -23.51 -15.75
CA TYR A 90 1.00 -24.93 -15.70
C TYR A 90 0.80 -25.62 -17.07
N ARG A 91 -0.23 -25.23 -17.82
CA ARG A 91 -0.43 -25.74 -19.18
C ARG A 91 0.62 -25.26 -20.18
N THR A 92 1.16 -24.06 -20.01
CA THR A 92 2.14 -23.49 -20.95
C THR A 92 3.58 -23.89 -20.62
N LEU A 93 3.95 -23.85 -19.35
CA LEU A 93 5.33 -24.03 -18.89
C LEU A 93 5.54 -25.29 -18.04
N GLY A 94 4.48 -26.00 -17.67
CA GLY A 94 4.61 -27.24 -16.91
C GLY A 94 5.00 -27.04 -15.45
N TRP A 95 5.88 -27.91 -14.96
CA TRP A 95 6.33 -27.91 -13.57
C TRP A 95 7.27 -26.75 -13.25
N SER A 96 7.93 -26.19 -14.26
CA SER A 96 8.81 -25.03 -14.12
C SER A 96 8.14 -23.79 -13.52
N VAL A 97 6.81 -23.67 -13.64
CA VAL A 97 6.03 -22.57 -13.04
C VAL A 97 6.22 -22.50 -11.52
N PHE A 98 6.34 -23.65 -10.85
CA PHE A 98 6.49 -23.68 -9.40
C PHE A 98 7.78 -23.00 -8.92
N ALA A 99 8.85 -23.00 -9.74
CA ALA A 99 10.06 -22.26 -9.43
C ALA A 99 9.80 -20.75 -9.38
N GLY A 100 9.04 -20.20 -10.33
CA GLY A 100 8.61 -18.80 -10.33
C GLY A 100 7.74 -18.44 -9.13
N ILE A 101 6.84 -19.34 -8.73
CA ILE A 101 5.99 -19.15 -7.54
C ILE A 101 6.83 -19.12 -6.27
N VAL A 102 7.82 -20.00 -6.14
CA VAL A 102 8.73 -19.98 -4.98
C VAL A 102 9.44 -18.63 -4.88
N VAL A 103 9.90 -18.06 -6.01
CA VAL A 103 10.48 -16.71 -6.02
C VAL A 103 9.46 -15.64 -5.59
N MET A 104 8.22 -15.71 -6.07
CA MET A 104 7.15 -14.81 -5.64
C MET A 104 6.87 -14.91 -4.14
N VAL A 105 6.74 -16.13 -3.61
CA VAL A 105 6.47 -16.39 -2.18
C VAL A 105 7.63 -15.91 -1.31
N VAL A 106 8.88 -16.10 -1.72
CA VAL A 106 10.07 -15.59 -1.00
C VAL A 106 10.15 -14.06 -1.02
N THR A 107 9.61 -13.43 -2.06
CA THR A 107 9.59 -11.97 -2.19
C THR A 107 8.61 -11.31 -1.21
N VAL A 108 7.48 -11.96 -0.90
CA VAL A 108 6.47 -11.44 0.05
C VAL A 108 7.07 -11.06 1.41
N PRO A 109 7.78 -11.95 2.14
CA PRO A 109 8.36 -11.60 3.44
C PRO A 109 9.47 -10.55 3.32
N LEU A 110 10.21 -10.51 2.21
CA LEU A 110 11.22 -9.47 1.96
C LEU A 110 10.57 -8.09 1.86
N ASN A 111 9.52 -7.95 1.06
CA ASN A 111 8.77 -6.69 0.94
C ASN A 111 8.05 -6.33 2.25
N ALA A 112 7.49 -7.31 2.97
CA ALA A 112 6.89 -7.08 4.29
C ALA A 112 7.92 -6.55 5.30
N TRP A 113 9.14 -7.10 5.31
CA TRP A 113 10.23 -6.64 6.17
C TRP A 113 10.68 -5.22 5.82
N LEU A 114 10.87 -4.91 4.52
CA LEU A 114 11.22 -3.56 4.04
C LEU A 114 10.14 -2.54 4.44
N THR A 115 8.87 -2.88 4.21
CA THR A 115 7.72 -2.04 4.56
C THR A 115 7.65 -1.78 6.06
N LYS A 116 7.89 -2.81 6.88
CA LYS A 116 7.95 -2.66 8.35
C LYS A 116 9.07 -1.71 8.76
N ARG A 117 10.28 -1.86 8.20
CA ARG A 117 11.41 -0.97 8.48
C ARG A 117 11.13 0.47 8.06
N MET A 118 10.48 0.68 6.91
CA MET A 118 10.04 1.99 6.46
C MET A 118 9.06 2.61 7.45
N ARG A 119 8.06 1.84 7.90
CA ARG A 119 7.09 2.29 8.89
C ARG A 119 7.75 2.68 10.21
N ASP A 120 8.69 1.88 10.71
CA ASP A 120 9.41 2.17 11.95
C ASP A 120 10.20 3.49 11.84
N LEU A 121 10.91 3.69 10.73
CA LEU A 121 11.63 4.94 10.45
C LEU A 121 10.69 6.14 10.29
N GLN A 122 9.54 5.94 9.64
CA GLN A 122 8.53 6.98 9.48
C GLN A 122 7.97 7.43 10.83
N ILE A 123 7.73 6.51 11.77
CA ILE A 123 7.28 6.85 13.12
C ILE A 123 8.33 7.71 13.84
N VAL A 124 9.61 7.34 13.77
CA VAL A 124 10.69 8.14 14.38
C VAL A 124 10.81 9.50 13.72
N GLN A 125 10.70 9.57 12.39
CA GLN A 125 10.71 10.82 11.65
C GLN A 125 9.56 11.75 12.08
N MET A 126 8.35 11.22 12.26
CA MET A 126 7.21 12.00 12.75
C MET A 126 7.45 12.55 14.15
N LYS A 127 7.99 11.75 15.08
CA LYS A 127 8.36 12.24 16.41
C LYS A 127 9.37 13.39 16.36
N ASN A 128 10.39 13.30 15.50
CA ASN A 128 11.39 14.36 15.34
C ASN A 128 10.78 15.62 14.72
N LYS A 129 9.89 15.46 13.74
CA LYS A 129 9.14 16.55 13.11
C LYS A 129 8.23 17.26 14.13
N ASP A 130 7.52 16.51 14.97
CA ASP A 130 6.65 17.06 16.02
C ASP A 130 7.48 17.88 17.03
N LYS A 131 8.63 17.35 17.46
CA LYS A 131 9.56 18.08 18.34
C LYS A 131 10.06 19.38 17.71
N ARG A 132 10.36 19.38 16.40
CA ARG A 132 10.76 20.60 15.68
C ARG A 132 9.63 21.62 15.63
N THR A 133 8.42 21.20 15.30
CA THR A 133 7.23 22.07 15.25
C THR A 133 6.95 22.69 16.61
N MET A 134 7.00 21.88 17.69
CA MET A 134 6.83 22.36 19.06
C MET A 134 7.86 23.45 19.44
N LEU A 135 9.14 23.25 19.11
CA LEU A 135 10.18 24.27 19.37
C LEU A 135 9.94 25.56 18.58
N ILE A 136 9.43 25.46 17.36
CA ILE A 136 9.06 26.62 16.55
C ILE A 136 7.90 27.36 17.20
N ASP A 137 6.87 26.66 17.66
CA ASP A 137 5.71 27.26 18.33
C ASP A 137 6.10 27.96 19.64
N GLU A 138 6.97 27.34 20.46
CA GLU A 138 7.53 27.96 21.67
C GLU A 138 8.30 29.25 21.33
N THR A 139 9.13 29.20 20.28
CA THR A 139 9.93 30.35 19.82
C THR A 139 9.04 31.49 19.34
N LEU A 140 7.98 31.19 18.59
CA LEU A 140 7.04 32.18 18.07
C LEU A 140 6.19 32.79 19.19
N SER A 141 5.73 31.98 20.14
CA SER A 141 5.00 32.44 21.32
C SER A 141 5.83 33.42 22.17
N GLY A 142 7.13 33.12 22.33
CA GLY A 142 8.09 33.93 23.09
C GLY A 142 8.83 35.02 22.31
N ILE A 143 8.46 35.31 21.06
CA ILE A 143 9.34 36.03 20.11
C ILE A 143 9.77 37.43 20.59
N LYS A 144 8.89 38.16 21.29
CA LYS A 144 9.20 39.51 21.81
C LYS A 144 10.34 39.47 22.83
N VAL A 145 10.32 38.48 23.73
CA VAL A 145 11.36 38.31 24.76
C VAL A 145 12.68 37.89 24.12
N ILE A 146 12.63 36.92 23.18
CA ILE A 146 13.82 36.43 22.47
C ILE A 146 14.53 37.57 21.71
N LYS A 147 13.76 38.45 21.05
CA LYS A 147 14.26 39.65 20.36
C LYS A 147 14.88 40.64 21.34
N LEU A 148 14.20 40.90 22.47
CA LEU A 148 14.68 41.84 23.50
C LEU A 148 16.04 41.44 24.09
N TYR A 149 16.28 40.14 24.26
CA TYR A 149 17.55 39.59 24.76
C TYR A 149 18.54 39.16 23.66
N ALA A 150 18.23 39.41 22.38
CA ALA A 150 19.03 38.98 21.23
C ALA A 150 19.37 37.46 21.21
N TRP A 151 18.49 36.61 21.75
CA TRP A 151 18.69 35.14 21.84
C TRP A 151 18.34 34.36 20.58
N GLU A 152 18.04 35.05 19.48
CA GLU A 152 17.57 34.44 18.22
C GLU A 152 18.50 33.34 17.71
N ARG A 153 19.81 33.58 17.74
CA ARG A 153 20.81 32.61 17.25
C ARG A 153 20.80 31.32 18.05
N SER A 154 20.69 31.41 19.37
CA SER A 154 20.66 30.24 20.26
C SER A 154 19.42 29.38 20.04
N PHE A 155 18.24 30.01 19.90
CA PHE A 155 17.00 29.30 19.58
C PHE A 155 17.04 28.67 18.18
N LEU A 156 17.58 29.40 17.20
CA LEU A 156 17.72 28.90 15.83
C LEU A 156 18.67 27.71 15.76
N GLN A 157 19.79 27.74 16.47
CA GLN A 157 20.71 26.60 16.60
C GLN A 157 20.03 25.38 17.23
N ARG A 158 19.17 25.57 18.24
CA ARG A 158 18.42 24.47 18.85
C ARG A 158 17.45 23.82 17.87
N ILE A 159 16.77 24.62 17.04
CA ILE A 159 15.88 24.12 15.97
C ILE A 159 16.69 23.41 14.88
N GLN A 160 17.81 23.99 14.45
CA GLN A 160 18.71 23.40 13.45
C GLN A 160 19.27 22.06 13.93
N HIS A 161 19.66 21.94 15.19
CA HIS A 161 20.15 20.69 15.76
C HIS A 161 19.11 19.56 15.63
N VAL A 162 17.84 19.83 15.93
CA VAL A 162 16.77 18.83 15.74
C VAL A 162 16.60 18.46 14.26
N ARG A 163 16.66 19.44 13.36
CA ARG A 163 16.54 19.21 11.92
C ARG A 163 17.70 18.37 11.38
N GLU A 164 18.94 18.78 11.64
CA GLU A 164 20.12 18.21 11.01
C GLU A 164 20.57 16.90 11.67
N ALA A 165 20.65 16.87 12.99
CA ALA A 165 21.16 15.70 13.71
C ALA A 165 20.12 14.57 13.79
N LEU A 166 18.83 14.91 13.93
CA LEU A 166 17.77 13.92 14.21
C LEU A 166 16.83 13.69 13.01
N GLU A 167 16.29 14.75 12.41
CA GLU A 167 15.27 14.61 11.34
C GLU A 167 15.91 14.15 10.01
N LEU A 168 16.96 14.81 9.55
CA LEU A 168 17.62 14.50 8.27
C LEU A 168 18.33 13.14 8.28
N SER A 169 18.92 12.74 9.42
CA SER A 169 19.57 11.42 9.53
C SER A 169 18.56 10.28 9.36
N VAL A 170 17.41 10.38 10.03
CA VAL A 170 16.30 9.41 9.90
C VAL A 170 15.66 9.47 8.51
N LEU A 171 15.46 10.67 7.95
CA LEU A 171 14.94 10.83 6.59
C LEU A 171 15.88 10.19 5.56
N SER A 172 17.19 10.33 5.71
CA SER A 172 18.16 9.69 4.82
C SER A 172 18.11 8.16 4.93
N ALA A 173 17.95 7.63 6.15
CA ALA A 173 17.78 6.20 6.38
C ALA A 173 16.49 5.68 5.74
N TYR A 174 15.38 6.41 5.91
CA TYR A 174 14.11 6.12 5.25
C TYR A 174 14.27 6.10 3.73
N GLY A 175 14.91 7.13 3.16
CA GLY A 175 15.18 7.21 1.72
C GLY A 175 16.00 6.03 1.20
N ARG A 176 17.00 5.55 1.95
CA ARG A 176 17.78 4.35 1.59
C ARG A 176 16.91 3.09 1.58
N VAL A 177 16.08 2.88 2.61
CA VAL A 177 15.18 1.71 2.66
C VAL A 177 14.12 1.78 1.56
N TYR A 178 13.56 2.97 1.33
CA TYR A 178 12.61 3.21 0.24
C TYR A 178 13.22 2.87 -1.12
N ALA A 179 14.45 3.32 -1.40
CA ALA A 179 15.15 3.00 -2.64
C ALA A 179 15.32 1.48 -2.81
N TRP A 180 15.70 0.76 -1.75
CA TRP A 180 15.77 -0.72 -1.79
C TRP A 180 14.42 -1.37 -2.07
N SER A 181 13.34 -0.85 -1.49
CA SER A 181 11.97 -1.33 -1.76
C SER A 181 11.52 -1.02 -3.20
N SER A 182 11.94 0.09 -3.79
CA SER A 182 11.65 0.39 -5.19
C SER A 182 12.42 -0.54 -6.13
N VAL A 183 13.70 -0.79 -5.83
CA VAL A 183 14.52 -1.74 -6.59
C VAL A 183 13.94 -3.15 -6.49
N SER A 184 13.53 -3.60 -5.30
CA SER A 184 12.92 -4.93 -5.14
C SER A 184 11.66 -5.06 -6.02
N MET A 185 10.75 -4.08 -6.01
CA MET A 185 9.56 -4.10 -6.87
C MET A 185 9.89 -4.21 -8.36
N MET A 186 10.97 -3.58 -8.81
CA MET A 186 11.36 -3.59 -10.22
C MET A 186 12.06 -4.89 -10.64
N VAL A 187 12.87 -5.47 -9.74
CA VAL A 187 13.67 -6.67 -10.01
C VAL A 187 12.87 -7.97 -9.89
N VAL A 188 11.82 -7.99 -9.07
CA VAL A 188 11.03 -9.21 -8.79
C VAL A 188 10.42 -9.83 -10.05
N PRO A 189 9.72 -9.10 -10.94
CA PRO A 189 9.17 -9.69 -12.16
C PRO A 189 10.26 -10.31 -13.04
N PHE A 190 11.42 -9.64 -13.14
CA PHE A 190 12.58 -10.15 -13.87
C PHE A 190 13.10 -11.46 -13.25
N MET A 191 13.27 -11.49 -11.92
CA MET A 191 13.75 -12.69 -11.22
C MET A 191 12.79 -13.88 -11.36
N VAL A 192 11.48 -13.64 -11.29
CA VAL A 192 10.46 -14.69 -11.49
C VAL A 192 10.57 -15.28 -12.89
N SER A 193 10.61 -14.44 -13.93
CA SER A 193 10.77 -14.90 -15.30
C SER A 193 12.10 -15.61 -15.50
N PHE A 194 13.21 -15.05 -15.03
CA PHE A 194 14.55 -15.62 -15.18
C PHE A 194 14.65 -17.02 -14.58
N VAL A 195 14.23 -17.19 -13.32
CA VAL A 195 14.29 -18.49 -12.63
C VAL A 195 13.35 -19.50 -13.29
N THR A 196 12.14 -19.09 -13.68
CA THR A 196 11.19 -19.97 -14.36
C THR A 196 11.74 -20.49 -15.69
N TYR A 197 12.31 -19.60 -16.52
CA TYR A 197 12.84 -19.99 -17.82
C TYR A 197 14.15 -20.78 -17.72
N LEU A 198 14.97 -20.51 -16.70
CA LEU A 198 16.16 -21.30 -16.40
C LEU A 198 15.77 -22.74 -16.03
N VAL A 199 14.81 -22.92 -15.12
CA VAL A 199 14.32 -24.25 -14.74
C VAL A 199 13.66 -24.95 -15.94
N TYR A 200 12.90 -24.21 -16.75
CA TYR A 200 12.30 -24.74 -17.98
C TYR A 200 13.36 -25.24 -18.95
N SER A 201 14.42 -24.47 -19.19
CA SER A 201 15.48 -24.85 -20.12
C SER A 201 16.27 -26.07 -19.66
N VAL A 202 16.40 -26.29 -18.35
CA VAL A 202 17.19 -27.40 -17.79
C VAL A 202 16.38 -28.69 -17.67
N PHE A 203 15.11 -28.61 -17.23
CA PHE A 203 14.32 -29.81 -16.88
C PHE A 203 13.19 -30.10 -17.88
N ASP A 204 12.47 -29.08 -18.33
CA ASP A 204 11.27 -29.27 -19.17
C ASP A 204 11.59 -29.16 -20.68
N GLY A 205 12.70 -28.53 -21.06
CA GLY A 205 13.07 -28.27 -22.46
C GLY A 205 13.29 -29.52 -23.31
N GLU A 206 13.77 -30.61 -22.71
CA GLU A 206 13.92 -31.90 -23.41
C GLU A 206 12.58 -32.63 -23.61
N SER A 207 11.62 -32.42 -22.71
CA SER A 207 10.34 -33.15 -22.73
C SER A 207 9.20 -32.41 -23.46
N ARG A 208 9.24 -31.08 -23.47
CA ARG A 208 8.16 -30.22 -24.02
C ARG A 208 8.58 -29.37 -25.22
N GLY A 209 9.86 -29.40 -25.59
CA GLY A 209 10.42 -28.67 -26.71
C GLY A 209 11.08 -27.34 -26.32
N PRO A 210 11.66 -26.63 -27.30
CA PRO A 210 12.46 -25.44 -27.05
C PRO A 210 11.61 -24.26 -26.57
N LEU A 211 12.21 -23.41 -25.73
CA LEU A 211 11.63 -22.17 -25.24
C LEU A 211 11.34 -21.22 -26.43
N THR A 212 10.11 -21.22 -26.91
CA THR A 212 9.69 -20.41 -28.05
C THR A 212 9.23 -19.03 -27.58
N ALA A 213 9.42 -17.98 -28.41
CA ALA A 213 8.99 -16.62 -28.09
C ALA A 213 7.51 -16.55 -27.66
N GLN A 214 6.63 -17.32 -28.30
CA GLN A 214 5.21 -17.43 -27.91
C GLN A 214 5.02 -17.86 -26.45
N LEU A 215 5.77 -18.87 -25.98
CA LEU A 215 5.68 -19.35 -24.59
C LEU A 215 6.18 -18.29 -23.61
N VAL A 216 7.26 -17.59 -23.94
CA VAL A 216 7.82 -16.50 -23.13
C VAL A 216 6.82 -15.36 -23.00
N PHE A 217 6.28 -14.84 -24.10
CA PHE A 217 5.34 -13.71 -24.05
C PHE A 217 4.02 -14.05 -23.36
N VAL A 218 3.49 -15.26 -23.58
CA VAL A 218 2.24 -15.70 -22.92
C VAL A 218 2.47 -15.85 -21.41
N SER A 219 3.55 -16.51 -20.99
CA SER A 219 3.85 -16.70 -19.57
C SER A 219 4.17 -15.39 -18.84
N LEU A 220 4.92 -14.48 -19.46
CA LEU A 220 5.21 -13.16 -18.89
C LEU A 220 3.92 -12.35 -18.67
N SER A 221 2.99 -12.41 -19.63
CA SER A 221 1.67 -11.78 -19.49
C SER A 221 0.87 -12.37 -18.32
N LEU A 222 0.91 -13.69 -18.15
CA LEU A 222 0.23 -14.37 -17.04
C LEU A 222 0.87 -14.07 -15.68
N PHE A 223 2.19 -13.98 -15.59
CA PHE A 223 2.89 -13.57 -14.36
C PHE A 223 2.54 -12.13 -13.97
N ASN A 224 2.48 -11.20 -14.92
CA ASN A 224 2.04 -9.83 -14.65
C ASN A 224 0.60 -9.77 -14.12
N LEU A 225 -0.30 -10.63 -14.62
CA LEU A 225 -1.68 -10.73 -14.12
C LEU A 225 -1.78 -11.30 -12.70
N LEU A 226 -0.81 -12.13 -12.26
CA LEU A 226 -0.76 -12.68 -10.90
C LEU A 226 -0.23 -11.69 -9.87
N GLN A 227 0.58 -10.71 -10.30
CA GLN A 227 1.22 -9.78 -9.38
C GLN A 227 0.21 -8.93 -8.60
N PHE A 228 -0.85 -8.44 -9.24
CA PHE A 228 -1.85 -7.59 -8.56
C PHE A 228 -2.61 -8.34 -7.47
N PRO A 229 -3.23 -9.52 -7.72
CA PRO A 229 -3.88 -10.30 -6.66
C PRO A 229 -2.92 -10.66 -5.51
N LEU A 230 -1.68 -11.05 -5.81
CA LEU A 230 -0.70 -11.45 -4.79
C LEU A 230 -0.24 -10.30 -3.88
N ILE A 231 -0.29 -9.05 -4.35
CA ILE A 231 0.00 -7.86 -3.53
C ILE A 231 -1.22 -7.45 -2.70
N MET A 232 -2.43 -7.64 -3.23
CA MET A 232 -3.67 -7.23 -2.58
C MET A 232 -4.08 -8.17 -1.44
N PHE A 233 -3.75 -9.46 -1.53
CA PHE A 233 -3.86 -10.39 -0.42
C PHE A 233 -2.59 -10.31 0.45
N PRO A 234 -2.74 -10.15 1.78
CA PRO A 234 -1.60 -10.06 2.70
C PRO A 234 -0.76 -11.34 2.75
#